data_AF-A0A0D2XLK3-F1
#
_entry.id   AF-A0A0D2XLK3-F1
#
_cell.length_a   1.000
_cell.length_b   1.000
_cell.length_c   1.000
_cell.angle_alpha   90.00
_cell.angle_beta   90.00
_cell.angle_gamma   90.00
#
_symmetry.space_group_name_H-M   'P 1'
#
loop_
_entity.id
_entity.type
_entity.pdbx_description
1 polymer ?
#
loop_
_entity_poly.entity_id
_entity_poly.type
_entity_poly.pdbx_seq_one_letter_code
_entity_poly.pdbx_strand_id
1 'polypeptide(L)'
;MTGTVSTELRIWVQLDIMWDTETGILPERGMTAMAQARMRVSSCSSSLQALSHMAHAIQAGQIDVALAGGVESMSKNYQSRGIPQDVGPTLRNTKVKAASDCLMPMGITSENVARRYGVDRKMQDEYALLSHTRANEALAAGRFEAEIVQIEYTVYDNETGNTSQVRVAADDTIRPNVTLEKLAKLKPAFLEDGGSTAGNSSQISDGASAAILARRSWATERGLKPVARFLGTQVAGCEPDEMGMGPIYAIPRLYQHVGIEQKDVDVIELNEAFASQTLACINKLGLDVDKVNPNGGAIAIGHPTGATGTRQLATLIAELGRRGKEIGIISMCASMYKL
;
A
#
# COMPACT_ATOMS: atom_id res chain seq x y z
N MET A 1 23.81 -51.72 21.96
CA MET A 1 23.09 -50.44 22.18
C MET A 1 23.93 -49.32 21.59
N THR A 2 23.72 -48.99 20.32
CA THR A 2 24.41 -47.89 19.62
C THR A 2 23.56 -46.64 19.75
N GLY A 3 23.85 -45.80 20.75
CA GLY A 3 23.21 -44.51 20.93
C GLY A 3 23.80 -43.48 19.97
N THR A 4 23.10 -43.19 18.88
CA THR A 4 23.33 -41.97 18.10
C THR A 4 22.73 -40.79 18.87
N VAL A 5 23.59 -39.98 19.50
CA VAL A 5 23.19 -38.68 20.04
C VAL A 5 23.05 -37.74 18.85
N SER A 6 21.81 -37.50 18.42
CA SER A 6 21.47 -36.38 17.54
C SER A 6 21.65 -35.09 18.32
N THR A 7 22.79 -34.43 18.17
CA THR A 7 22.98 -33.05 18.65
C THR A 7 22.23 -32.11 17.71
N GLU A 8 20.95 -31.87 17.99
CA GLU A 8 20.25 -30.70 17.46
C GLU A 8 20.92 -29.44 18.04
N LEU A 9 21.54 -28.64 17.17
CA LEU A 9 22.02 -27.32 17.52
C LEU A 9 20.82 -26.43 17.90
N ARG A 10 20.73 -26.07 19.18
CA ARG A 10 19.73 -25.11 19.69
C ARG A 10 20.39 -23.74 19.75
N ILE A 11 20.05 -22.87 18.80
CA ILE A 11 20.51 -21.48 18.77
C ILE A 11 19.45 -20.62 19.45
N TRP A 12 19.83 -19.91 20.50
CA TRP A 12 19.01 -18.90 21.17
C TRP A 12 19.58 -17.53 20.83
N VAL A 13 18.80 -16.67 20.19
CA VAL A 13 19.21 -15.31 19.82
C VAL A 13 18.48 -14.33 20.73
N GLN A 14 19.21 -13.74 21.68
CA GLN A 14 18.76 -12.60 22.47
C GLN A 14 19.35 -11.34 21.83
N LEU A 15 18.51 -10.36 21.50
CA LEU A 15 18.95 -9.06 21.00
C LEU A 15 18.61 -8.00 22.06
N ASP A 16 19.60 -7.64 22.86
CA ASP A 16 19.50 -6.51 23.79
C ASP A 16 19.88 -5.25 23.00
N ILE A 17 18.97 -4.28 22.91
CA ILE A 17 19.20 -3.04 22.15
C ILE A 17 19.14 -1.86 23.12
N MET A 18 20.30 -1.24 23.35
CA MET A 18 20.42 0.13 23.84
C MET A 18 20.62 1.04 22.62
N TRP A 19 19.78 2.06 22.44
CA TRP A 19 19.95 3.04 21.37
C TRP A 19 20.36 4.42 21.93
N ASP A 20 21.40 4.99 21.33
CA ASP A 20 22.00 6.29 21.60
C ASP A 20 21.28 7.41 20.81
N THR A 21 21.02 8.52 21.49
CA THR A 21 20.14 9.60 21.05
C THR A 21 20.82 10.55 20.08
N GLU A 22 20.79 10.29 18.76
CA GLU A 22 21.26 11.31 17.79
C GLU A 22 20.48 11.46 16.47
N THR A 23 19.34 10.80 16.25
CA THR A 23 18.46 11.11 15.09
C THR A 23 16.98 11.08 15.46
N GLY A 24 16.47 12.24 15.90
CA GLY A 24 15.13 12.43 16.43
C GLY A 24 14.04 12.62 15.37
N ILE A 25 12.99 11.79 15.45
CA ILE A 25 11.60 12.10 15.05
C ILE A 25 10.63 11.49 16.09
N LEU A 26 10.99 10.34 16.67
CA LEU A 26 10.17 9.61 17.64
C LEU A 26 10.00 10.27 19.03
N PRO A 27 10.99 11.01 19.59
CA PRO A 27 10.84 11.56 20.93
C PRO A 27 9.80 12.70 21.05
N GLU A 28 9.50 13.41 19.97
CA GLU A 28 8.70 14.65 20.03
C GLU A 28 7.21 14.43 20.33
N ARG A 29 6.69 13.20 20.20
CA ARG A 29 5.26 12.87 20.42
C ARG A 29 4.99 11.92 21.60
N GLY A 30 5.90 11.86 22.56
CA GLY A 30 5.66 11.11 23.81
C GLY A 30 5.82 9.59 23.71
N MET A 31 6.46 9.07 22.66
CA MET A 31 6.96 7.69 22.67
C MET A 31 8.18 7.65 23.61
N THR A 32 8.12 6.79 24.63
CA THR A 32 9.22 6.65 25.59
C THR A 32 10.43 6.00 24.92
N ALA A 33 11.63 6.25 25.46
CA ALA A 33 12.90 5.71 24.96
C ALA A 33 12.99 4.17 24.87
N MET A 34 11.99 3.45 25.41
CA MET A 34 11.90 1.98 25.33
C MET A 34 11.13 1.46 24.10
N ALA A 35 10.58 2.34 23.25
CA ALA A 35 9.90 1.92 22.03
C ALA A 35 10.91 1.69 20.88
N GLN A 36 11.04 0.45 20.41
CA GLN A 36 11.89 0.13 19.25
C GLN A 36 11.21 0.59 17.95
N ALA A 37 11.93 1.35 17.12
CA ALA A 37 11.50 1.68 15.76
C ALA A 37 12.29 0.89 14.71
N ARG A 38 11.59 0.46 13.66
CA ARG A 38 12.19 -0.22 12.50
C ARG A 38 11.60 0.36 11.23
N MET A 39 12.45 0.79 10.31
CA MET A 39 12.04 1.22 8.98
C MET A 39 12.15 0.04 8.00
N ARG A 40 11.11 -0.21 7.22
CA ARG A 40 11.09 -1.25 6.19
C ARG A 40 10.70 -0.64 4.86
N VAL A 41 11.46 -0.98 3.81
CA VAL A 41 11.19 -0.55 2.44
C VAL A 41 10.90 -1.79 1.60
N SER A 42 9.71 -1.84 1.02
CA SER A 42 9.31 -2.83 0.01
C SER A 42 8.33 -2.21 -0.98
N SER A 43 8.81 -1.13 -1.60
CA SER A 43 8.09 -0.35 -2.61
C SER A 43 6.69 0.04 -2.09
N CYS A 44 5.66 -0.13 -2.91
CA CYS A 44 4.26 0.19 -2.62
C CYS A 44 3.70 -0.53 -1.37
N SER A 45 4.32 -1.64 -0.94
CA SER A 45 3.81 -2.48 0.16
C SER A 45 4.41 -2.21 1.53
N SER A 46 5.27 -1.19 1.65
CA SER A 46 6.08 -0.93 2.84
C SER A 46 5.26 -0.87 4.14
N SER A 47 4.17 -0.10 4.19
CA SER A 47 3.31 0.00 5.37
C SER A 47 2.49 -1.27 5.65
N LEU A 48 1.97 -1.94 4.62
CA LEU A 48 1.25 -3.22 4.79
C LEU A 48 2.20 -4.33 5.31
N GLN A 49 3.46 -4.28 4.88
CA GLN A 49 4.52 -5.14 5.36
C GLN A 49 4.94 -4.82 6.80
N ALA A 50 4.99 -3.54 7.17
CA ALA A 50 5.21 -3.13 8.56
C ALA A 50 4.08 -3.63 9.46
N LEU A 51 2.82 -3.49 9.02
CA LEU A 51 1.63 -4.02 9.70
C LEU A 51 1.74 -5.55 9.89
N SER A 52 2.05 -6.27 8.82
CA SER A 52 2.23 -7.73 8.82
C SER A 52 3.32 -8.17 9.80
N HIS A 53 4.46 -7.48 9.79
CA HIS A 53 5.57 -7.76 10.70
C HIS A 53 5.19 -7.56 12.16
N MET A 54 4.52 -6.44 12.48
CA MET A 54 4.08 -6.17 13.84
C MET A 54 3.02 -7.17 14.31
N ALA A 55 2.09 -7.56 13.43
CA ALA A 55 1.12 -8.61 13.72
C ALA A 55 1.80 -9.95 14.03
N HIS A 56 2.79 -10.35 13.23
CA HIS A 56 3.55 -11.59 13.47
C HIS A 56 4.39 -11.54 14.75
N ALA A 57 5.00 -10.40 15.07
CA ALA A 57 5.74 -10.23 16.32
C ALA A 57 4.80 -10.38 17.54
N ILE A 58 3.58 -9.85 17.46
CA ILE A 58 2.54 -10.03 18.49
C ILE A 58 2.12 -11.51 18.58
N GLN A 59 1.88 -12.16 17.44
CA GLN A 59 1.50 -13.58 17.38
C GLN A 59 2.59 -14.51 17.92
N ALA A 60 3.86 -14.19 17.66
CA ALA A 60 5.02 -14.94 18.15
C ALA A 60 5.32 -14.70 19.63
N GLY A 61 4.58 -13.80 20.31
CA GLY A 61 4.79 -13.49 21.72
C GLY A 61 5.98 -12.56 21.99
N GLN A 62 6.54 -11.92 20.96
CA GLN A 62 7.70 -11.03 21.11
C GLN A 62 7.32 -9.66 21.69
N ILE A 63 6.13 -9.17 21.34
CA ILE A 63 5.59 -7.89 21.80
C ILE A 63 4.07 -8.02 22.05
N ASP A 64 3.50 -7.10 22.82
CA ASP A 64 2.07 -7.11 23.15
C ASP A 64 1.28 -6.06 22.39
N VAL A 65 1.94 -4.97 22.01
CA VAL A 65 1.38 -3.81 21.35
C VAL A 65 2.41 -3.25 20.37
N ALA A 66 1.96 -2.70 19.26
CA ALA A 66 2.80 -2.13 18.23
C ALA A 66 2.10 -0.97 17.52
N LEU A 67 2.88 0.03 17.11
CA LEU A 67 2.48 1.02 16.12
C LEU A 67 3.08 0.60 14.77
N ALA A 68 2.24 0.44 13.75
CA ALA A 68 2.67 0.16 12.39
C ALA A 68 2.11 1.21 11.45
N GLY A 69 2.91 1.69 10.50
CA GLY A 69 2.48 2.74 9.61
C GLY A 69 3.45 2.92 8.46
N GLY A 70 3.20 3.96 7.67
CA GLY A 70 4.13 4.40 6.66
C GLY A 70 3.91 5.85 6.31
N VAL A 71 4.93 6.44 5.73
CA VAL A 71 4.92 7.82 5.26
C VAL A 71 5.60 7.84 3.90
N GLU A 72 5.14 8.73 3.03
CA GLU A 72 5.83 9.09 1.81
C GLU A 72 5.72 10.60 1.60
N SER A 73 6.82 11.22 1.22
CA SER A 73 6.79 12.58 0.64
C SER A 73 7.45 12.51 -0.72
N MET A 74 6.62 12.28 -1.73
CA MET A 74 7.05 12.29 -3.11
C MET A 74 7.44 13.72 -3.52
N SER A 75 6.79 14.77 -3.02
CA SER A 75 7.21 16.15 -3.30
C SER A 75 8.69 16.42 -2.96
N LYS A 76 9.23 15.76 -1.92
CA LYS A 76 10.65 15.88 -1.53
C LYS A 76 11.55 14.82 -2.16
N ASN A 77 11.07 13.59 -2.36
CA ASN A 77 11.91 12.44 -2.71
C ASN A 77 11.60 11.81 -4.09
N TYR A 78 10.76 12.44 -4.92
CA TYR A 78 10.37 11.87 -6.23
C TYR A 78 11.48 11.81 -7.27
N GLN A 79 12.65 12.43 -7.03
CA GLN A 79 13.77 12.38 -7.98
C GLN A 79 14.18 10.95 -8.34
N SER A 80 14.03 9.99 -7.41
CA SER A 80 14.29 8.57 -7.66
C SER A 80 13.29 7.92 -8.62
N ARG A 81 12.06 8.46 -8.74
CA ARG A 81 10.91 7.86 -9.44
C ARG A 81 10.64 6.40 -9.05
N GLY A 82 11.02 6.02 -7.81
CA GLY A 82 10.97 4.63 -7.35
C GLY A 82 11.97 3.68 -8.04
N ILE A 83 12.87 4.20 -8.88
CA ILE A 83 13.93 3.46 -9.54
C ILE A 83 15.25 3.70 -8.77
N PRO A 84 16.00 2.65 -8.42
CA PRO A 84 17.32 2.81 -7.84
C PRO A 84 18.21 3.66 -8.75
N GLN A 85 18.72 4.79 -8.24
CA GLN A 85 19.59 5.68 -9.01
C GLN A 85 21.04 5.19 -8.98
N ASP A 86 21.44 4.61 -7.85
CA ASP A 86 22.75 4.00 -7.65
C ASP A 86 22.69 2.47 -7.88
N VAL A 87 22.70 2.08 -9.15
CA VAL A 87 22.73 0.67 -9.58
C VAL A 87 24.18 0.26 -9.85
N GLY A 88 24.64 -0.82 -9.21
CA GLY A 88 25.98 -1.36 -9.44
C GLY A 88 26.18 -1.88 -10.88
N PRO A 89 27.41 -1.82 -11.45
CA PRO A 89 27.68 -2.23 -12.83
C PRO A 89 27.23 -3.66 -13.16
N THR A 90 27.29 -4.58 -12.19
CA THR A 90 26.84 -5.96 -12.35
C THR A 90 25.34 -6.04 -12.68
N LEU A 91 24.51 -5.26 -12.00
CA LEU A 91 23.07 -5.23 -12.25
C LEU A 91 22.74 -4.45 -13.52
N ARG A 92 23.43 -3.34 -13.80
CA ARG A 92 23.22 -2.57 -15.04
C ARG A 92 23.54 -3.37 -16.30
N ASN A 93 24.57 -4.21 -16.25
CA ASN A 93 25.06 -4.99 -17.41
C ASN A 93 24.64 -6.46 -17.37
N THR A 94 23.70 -6.82 -16.50
CA THR A 94 23.26 -8.22 -16.38
C THR A 94 22.60 -8.70 -17.67
N LYS A 95 22.87 -9.95 -18.05
CA LYS A 95 22.15 -10.65 -19.14
C LYS A 95 20.98 -11.48 -18.60
N VAL A 96 20.81 -11.54 -17.28
CA VAL A 96 19.70 -12.24 -16.65
C VAL A 96 18.46 -11.35 -16.79
N LYS A 97 17.52 -11.75 -17.66
CA LYS A 97 16.32 -10.97 -17.99
C LYS A 97 15.58 -10.50 -16.73
N ALA A 98 15.26 -11.41 -15.81
CA ALA A 98 14.54 -11.07 -14.58
C ALA A 98 15.27 -9.99 -13.75
N ALA A 99 16.60 -10.04 -13.66
CA ALA A 99 17.37 -9.03 -12.93
C ALA A 99 17.38 -7.68 -13.67
N SER A 100 17.46 -7.69 -15.00
CA SER A 100 17.40 -6.47 -15.82
C SER A 100 16.01 -5.82 -15.73
N ASP A 101 14.95 -6.62 -15.78
CA ASP A 101 13.57 -6.14 -15.70
C ASP A 101 13.23 -5.49 -14.35
N CYS A 102 13.98 -5.78 -13.27
CA CYS A 102 13.84 -5.06 -11.99
C CYS A 102 14.15 -3.56 -12.09
N LEU A 103 14.82 -3.11 -13.16
CA LEU A 103 15.08 -1.70 -13.45
C LEU A 103 14.02 -1.07 -14.36
N MET A 104 13.03 -1.85 -14.80
CA MET A 104 11.97 -1.38 -15.69
C MET A 104 11.10 -0.34 -14.98
N PRO A 105 10.83 0.83 -15.61
CA PRO A 105 9.89 1.79 -15.05
C PRO A 105 8.50 1.16 -14.88
N MET A 106 7.84 1.44 -13.75
CA MET A 106 6.52 0.88 -13.45
C MET A 106 5.47 1.20 -14.53
N GLY A 107 5.58 2.37 -15.17
CA GLY A 107 4.71 2.71 -16.30
C GLY A 107 4.85 1.76 -17.49
N ILE A 108 6.05 1.21 -17.74
CA ILE A 108 6.27 0.23 -18.82
C ILE A 108 5.71 -1.13 -18.42
N THR A 109 5.75 -1.52 -17.15
CA THR A 109 5.10 -2.75 -16.69
C THR A 109 3.58 -2.64 -16.79
N SER A 110 3.00 -1.45 -16.57
CA SER A 110 1.58 -1.16 -16.86
C SER A 110 1.23 -1.42 -18.33
N GLU A 111 2.04 -0.93 -19.28
CA GLU A 111 1.82 -1.17 -20.71
C GLU A 111 1.96 -2.64 -21.09
N ASN A 112 2.90 -3.36 -20.46
CA ASN A 112 3.04 -4.81 -20.67
C ASN A 112 1.80 -5.56 -20.19
N VAL A 113 1.28 -5.23 -19.00
CA VAL A 113 0.07 -5.83 -18.46
C VAL A 113 -1.14 -5.49 -19.35
N ALA A 114 -1.31 -4.24 -19.75
CA ALA A 114 -2.39 -3.83 -20.65
C ALA A 114 -2.41 -4.68 -21.94
N ARG A 115 -1.24 -4.84 -22.58
CA ARG A 115 -1.11 -5.64 -23.81
C ARG A 115 -1.33 -7.14 -23.59
N ARG A 116 -0.74 -7.72 -22.53
CA ARG A 116 -0.81 -9.18 -22.26
C ARG A 116 -2.20 -9.64 -21.83
N TYR A 117 -2.91 -8.80 -21.09
CA TYR A 117 -4.20 -9.15 -20.48
C TYR A 117 -5.39 -8.48 -21.18
N GLY A 118 -5.16 -7.82 -22.32
CA GLY A 118 -6.22 -7.27 -23.17
C GLY A 118 -6.99 -6.11 -22.53
N VAL A 119 -6.31 -5.26 -21.76
CA VAL A 119 -6.92 -4.08 -21.13
C VAL A 119 -6.63 -2.85 -21.98
N ASP A 120 -7.56 -2.52 -22.87
CA ASP A 120 -7.40 -1.39 -23.78
C ASP A 120 -7.49 -0.03 -23.07
N ARG A 121 -7.16 1.04 -23.81
CA ARG A 121 -7.20 2.42 -23.30
C ARG A 121 -8.58 2.83 -22.79
N LYS A 122 -9.65 2.43 -23.48
CA LYS A 122 -11.01 2.84 -23.12
C LYS A 122 -11.41 2.22 -21.79
N MET A 123 -11.10 0.94 -21.58
CA MET A 123 -11.32 0.25 -20.31
C MET A 123 -10.57 0.94 -19.16
N GLN A 124 -9.31 1.33 -19.38
CA GLN A 124 -8.52 2.03 -18.38
C GLN A 124 -9.14 3.38 -17.98
N ASP A 125 -9.61 4.16 -18.95
CA ASP A 125 -10.26 5.45 -18.71
C ASP A 125 -11.65 5.28 -18.06
N GLU A 126 -12.42 4.25 -18.44
CA GLU A 126 -13.70 3.90 -17.80
C GLU A 126 -13.51 3.54 -16.32
N TYR A 127 -12.48 2.77 -15.98
CA TYR A 127 -12.15 2.46 -14.59
C TYR A 127 -11.66 3.67 -13.81
N ALA A 128 -10.86 4.54 -14.43
CA ALA A 128 -10.42 5.78 -13.80
C ALA A 128 -11.60 6.72 -13.46
N LEU A 129 -12.56 6.84 -14.38
CA LEU A 129 -13.80 7.56 -14.13
C LEU A 129 -14.57 6.94 -12.95
N LEU A 130 -14.70 5.61 -12.90
CA LEU A 130 -15.35 4.92 -11.80
C LEU A 130 -14.69 5.23 -10.44
N SER A 131 -13.34 5.18 -10.37
CA SER A 131 -12.59 5.49 -9.15
C SER A 131 -12.83 6.93 -8.69
N HIS A 132 -12.78 7.90 -9.60
CA HIS A 132 -13.08 9.30 -9.29
C HIS A 132 -14.54 9.52 -8.90
N THR A 133 -15.50 8.88 -9.56
CA THR A 133 -16.93 8.97 -9.21
C THR A 133 -17.16 8.49 -7.78
N ARG A 134 -16.64 7.29 -7.44
CA ARG A 134 -16.76 6.73 -6.09
C ARG A 134 -16.09 7.60 -5.02
N ALA A 135 -14.92 8.16 -5.31
CA ALA A 135 -14.23 9.07 -4.41
C ALA A 135 -15.00 10.39 -4.18
N ASN A 136 -15.58 10.97 -5.23
CA ASN A 136 -16.42 12.16 -5.11
C ASN A 136 -17.68 11.88 -4.28
N GLU A 137 -18.34 10.74 -4.50
CA GLU A 137 -19.50 10.31 -3.72
C GLU A 137 -19.15 10.06 -2.26
N ALA A 138 -18.02 9.41 -1.99
CA ALA A 138 -17.54 9.15 -0.64
C ALA A 138 -17.20 10.44 0.10
N LEU A 139 -16.53 11.39 -0.56
CA LEU A 139 -16.24 12.71 -0.04
C LEU A 139 -17.52 13.49 0.27
N ALA A 140 -18.47 13.55 -0.67
CA ALA A 140 -19.74 14.25 -0.50
C ALA A 140 -20.60 13.64 0.63
N ALA A 141 -20.47 12.34 0.89
CA ALA A 141 -21.14 11.64 1.96
C ALA A 141 -20.37 11.62 3.30
N GLY A 142 -19.23 12.33 3.40
CA GLY A 142 -18.42 12.41 4.62
C GLY A 142 -17.76 11.09 5.04
N ARG A 143 -17.58 10.13 4.11
CA ARG A 143 -17.10 8.78 4.46
C ARG A 143 -15.65 8.73 4.94
N PHE A 144 -14.83 9.70 4.53
CA PHE A 144 -13.42 9.80 4.94
C PHE A 144 -13.22 10.48 6.31
N GLU A 145 -14.26 11.04 6.92
CA GLU A 145 -14.14 11.76 8.19
C GLU A 145 -13.70 10.84 9.35
N ALA A 146 -14.03 9.55 9.26
CA ALA A 146 -13.65 8.57 10.27
C ALA A 146 -12.17 8.14 10.21
N GLU A 147 -11.49 8.37 9.08
CA GLU A 147 -10.12 7.89 8.84
C GLU A 147 -9.08 9.02 8.67
N ILE A 148 -9.50 10.23 8.26
CA ILE A 148 -8.60 11.37 8.08
C ILE A 148 -8.33 12.07 9.41
N VAL A 149 -7.05 12.19 9.75
CA VAL A 149 -6.57 13.09 10.81
C VAL A 149 -6.18 14.41 10.15
N GLN A 150 -6.82 15.50 10.56
CA GLN A 150 -6.52 16.85 10.05
C GLN A 150 -5.12 17.28 10.47
N ILE A 151 -4.38 17.89 9.55
CA ILE A 151 -3.02 18.38 9.77
C ILE A 151 -2.99 19.90 9.59
N GLU A 152 -2.43 20.59 10.56
CA GLU A 152 -2.13 22.02 10.50
C GLU A 152 -0.61 22.19 10.60
N TYR A 153 -0.02 22.95 9.66
CA TYR A 153 1.41 23.23 9.67
C TYR A 153 1.71 24.59 9.07
N THR A 154 2.83 25.16 9.52
CA THR A 154 3.35 26.43 9.01
C THR A 154 4.26 26.17 7.82
N VAL A 155 3.96 26.79 6.68
CA VAL A 155 4.89 26.89 5.55
C VAL A 155 5.76 28.12 5.75
N TYR A 156 7.07 27.91 5.66
CA TYR A 156 8.07 28.97 5.70
C TYR A 156 8.57 29.22 4.28
N ASP A 157 8.38 30.45 3.80
CA ASP A 157 8.99 30.91 2.57
C ASP A 157 10.40 31.42 2.88
N ASN A 158 11.41 30.65 2.47
CA ASN A 158 12.82 30.98 2.72
C ASN A 158 13.31 32.18 1.91
N GLU A 159 12.61 32.57 0.83
CA GLU A 159 12.98 33.71 -0.01
C GLU A 159 12.42 35.02 0.55
N THR A 160 11.17 34.99 1.03
CA THR A 160 10.48 36.20 1.54
C THR A 160 10.52 36.33 3.07
N GLY A 161 10.85 35.28 3.80
CA GLY A 161 10.79 35.23 5.26
C GLY A 161 9.37 35.15 5.83
N ASN A 162 8.36 35.06 4.96
CA ASN A 162 6.96 34.99 5.37
C ASN A 162 6.57 33.59 5.86
N THR A 163 5.58 33.55 6.73
CA THR A 163 4.94 32.32 7.18
C THR A 163 3.48 32.29 6.76
N SER A 164 2.99 31.13 6.36
CA SER A 164 1.56 30.90 6.12
C SER A 164 1.13 29.62 6.83
N GLN A 165 -0.08 29.66 7.41
CA GLN A 165 -0.69 28.48 8.01
C GLN A 165 -1.45 27.71 6.95
N VAL A 166 -1.17 26.41 6.84
CA VAL A 166 -1.86 25.50 5.95
C VAL A 166 -2.61 24.47 6.78
N ARG A 167 -3.90 24.29 6.46
CA ARG A 167 -4.75 23.24 7.03
C ARG A 167 -5.12 22.26 5.93
N VAL A 168 -4.78 21.00 6.13
CA VAL A 168 -5.14 19.88 5.25
C VAL A 168 -6.13 18.99 6.00
N ALA A 169 -7.36 18.93 5.49
CA ALA A 169 -8.47 18.24 6.14
C ALA A 169 -9.20 17.23 5.24
N ALA A 170 -8.83 17.16 3.96
CA ALA A 170 -9.41 16.26 2.96
C ALA A 170 -8.38 15.99 1.86
N ASP A 171 -8.56 14.90 1.13
CA ASP A 171 -7.74 14.57 -0.04
C ASP A 171 -7.93 15.63 -1.14
N ASP A 172 -6.83 16.29 -1.52
CA ASP A 172 -6.82 17.33 -2.56
C ASP A 172 -6.65 16.76 -3.98
N THR A 173 -6.52 15.44 -4.10
CA THR A 173 -6.30 14.68 -5.34
C THR A 173 -7.62 14.33 -6.03
N ILE A 174 -8.74 14.36 -5.32
CA ILE A 174 -10.06 14.05 -5.88
C ILE A 174 -10.45 15.16 -6.86
N ARG A 175 -10.60 14.79 -8.15
CA ARG A 175 -11.00 15.71 -9.21
C ARG A 175 -12.53 15.66 -9.38
N PRO A 176 -13.26 16.77 -9.19
CA PRO A 176 -14.66 16.82 -9.55
C PRO A 176 -14.81 16.91 -11.07
N ASN A 177 -15.91 16.40 -11.62
CA ASN A 177 -16.27 16.53 -13.04
C ASN A 177 -15.29 15.86 -14.02
N VAL A 178 -14.69 14.73 -13.63
CA VAL A 178 -13.98 13.85 -14.57
C VAL A 178 -15.00 13.29 -15.58
N THR A 179 -14.65 13.25 -16.86
CA THR A 179 -15.48 12.66 -17.91
C THR A 179 -14.61 11.82 -18.85
N LEU A 180 -15.21 10.85 -19.53
CA LEU A 180 -14.48 10.03 -20.52
C LEU A 180 -13.88 10.88 -21.63
N GLU A 181 -14.54 11.96 -22.07
CA GLU A 181 -14.00 12.84 -23.11
C GLU A 181 -12.76 13.60 -22.64
N LYS A 182 -12.70 13.96 -21.35
CA LYS A 182 -11.51 14.59 -20.75
C LYS A 182 -10.37 13.59 -20.62
N LEU A 183 -10.66 12.38 -20.14
CA LEU A 183 -9.67 11.32 -20.00
C LEU A 183 -9.10 10.89 -21.36
N ALA A 184 -9.95 10.73 -22.37
CA ALA A 184 -9.53 10.35 -23.72
C ALA A 184 -8.58 11.35 -24.39
N LYS A 185 -8.63 12.63 -23.99
CA LYS A 185 -7.73 13.70 -24.49
C LYS A 185 -6.33 13.65 -23.86
N LEU A 186 -6.14 12.90 -22.77
CA LEU A 186 -4.84 12.80 -22.12
C LEU A 186 -3.88 11.99 -22.99
N LYS A 187 -2.67 12.53 -23.12
CA LYS A 187 -1.58 11.88 -23.86
C LYS A 187 -1.08 10.66 -23.06
N PRO A 188 -0.67 9.58 -23.75
CA PRO A 188 0.07 8.50 -23.14
C PRO A 188 1.30 9.00 -22.38
N ALA A 189 1.57 8.41 -21.21
CA ALA A 189 2.60 8.87 -20.28
C ALA A 189 3.97 8.17 -20.47
N PHE A 190 3.99 6.96 -21.05
CA PHE A 190 5.20 6.11 -21.09
C PHE A 190 5.59 5.61 -22.48
N LEU A 191 4.61 5.23 -23.31
CA LEU A 191 4.81 4.82 -24.71
C LEU A 191 3.92 5.67 -25.61
N GLU A 192 4.38 6.01 -26.81
CA GLU A 192 3.63 6.85 -27.75
C GLU A 192 2.28 6.25 -28.15
N ASP A 193 2.22 4.93 -28.28
CA ASP A 193 1.03 4.13 -28.56
C ASP A 193 0.43 3.46 -27.30
N GLY A 194 0.87 3.88 -26.11
CA GLY A 194 0.47 3.30 -24.82
C GLY A 194 -0.94 3.69 -24.36
N GLY A 195 -1.50 2.86 -23.47
CA GLY A 195 -2.80 3.10 -22.84
C GLY A 195 -2.74 3.90 -21.54
N SER A 196 -1.60 3.90 -20.85
CA SER A 196 -1.48 4.55 -19.55
C SER A 196 -1.29 6.05 -19.70
N THR A 197 -2.07 6.82 -18.94
CA THR A 197 -2.04 8.29 -18.89
C THR A 197 -2.02 8.76 -17.44
N ALA A 198 -1.78 10.05 -17.23
CA ALA A 198 -1.91 10.65 -15.90
C ALA A 198 -3.34 10.53 -15.31
N GLY A 199 -4.37 10.32 -16.14
CA GLY A 199 -5.75 10.21 -15.68
C GLY A 199 -6.15 8.80 -15.25
N ASN A 200 -5.44 7.76 -15.72
CA ASN A 200 -5.73 6.36 -15.40
C ASN A 200 -4.57 5.66 -14.64
N SER A 201 -3.68 6.48 -14.08
CA SER A 201 -2.59 6.06 -13.19
C SER A 201 -2.80 6.70 -11.81
N SER A 202 -2.25 6.11 -10.76
CA SER A 202 -2.26 6.73 -9.44
C SER A 202 -1.55 8.07 -9.43
N GLN A 203 -2.10 9.03 -8.69
CA GLN A 203 -1.45 10.33 -8.52
C GLN A 203 -0.21 10.20 -7.62
N ILE A 204 0.82 10.99 -7.97
CA ILE A 204 1.96 11.25 -7.10
C ILE A 204 1.44 12.06 -5.91
N SER A 205 1.67 11.57 -4.69
CA SER A 205 1.03 12.14 -3.51
C SER A 205 1.93 12.03 -2.28
N ASP A 206 1.74 12.97 -1.37
CA ASP A 206 2.35 12.96 -0.05
C ASP A 206 1.31 12.45 0.96
N GLY A 207 1.74 11.68 1.96
CA GLY A 207 0.83 11.19 2.97
C GLY A 207 1.49 10.30 4.01
N ALA A 208 0.82 10.16 5.16
CA ALA A 208 1.21 9.27 6.23
C ALA A 208 -0.01 8.51 6.76
N SER A 209 0.20 7.30 7.26
CA SER A 209 -0.84 6.48 7.87
C SER A 209 -0.25 5.63 8.99
N ALA A 210 -1.07 5.31 9.99
CA ALA A 210 -0.66 4.51 11.12
C ALA A 210 -1.83 3.69 11.68
N ALA A 211 -1.50 2.55 12.30
CA ALA A 211 -2.41 1.66 12.97
C ALA A 211 -1.75 1.13 14.24
N ILE A 212 -2.56 1.00 15.29
CA ILE A 212 -2.15 0.36 16.54
C ILE A 212 -2.65 -1.08 16.52
N LEU A 213 -1.73 -2.03 16.72
CA LEU A 213 -2.04 -3.44 16.88
C LEU A 213 -1.75 -3.83 18.33
N ALA A 214 -2.58 -4.68 18.90
CA ALA A 214 -2.34 -5.22 20.22
C ALA A 214 -2.87 -6.65 20.33
N ARG A 215 -2.26 -7.44 21.23
CA ARG A 215 -2.84 -8.71 21.67
C ARG A 215 -4.18 -8.41 22.33
N ARG A 216 -5.19 -9.24 22.02
CA ARG A 216 -6.55 -9.07 22.58
C ARG A 216 -6.54 -9.00 24.11
N SER A 217 -5.79 -9.87 24.78
CA SER A 217 -5.70 -9.87 26.25
C SER A 217 -5.14 -8.55 26.80
N TRP A 218 -4.09 -8.02 26.17
CA TRP A 218 -3.47 -6.74 26.54
C TRP A 218 -4.45 -5.57 26.41
N ALA A 219 -5.25 -5.56 25.33
CA ALA A 219 -6.28 -4.55 25.09
C ALA A 219 -7.43 -4.65 26.10
N THR A 220 -7.93 -5.87 26.36
CA THR A 220 -9.00 -6.13 27.33
C THR A 220 -8.63 -5.71 28.74
N GLU A 221 -7.41 -6.02 29.20
CA GLU A 221 -6.90 -5.63 30.52
C GLU A 221 -6.92 -4.10 30.73
N ARG A 222 -6.80 -3.34 29.64
CA ARG A 222 -6.78 -1.86 29.64
C ARG A 222 -8.13 -1.23 29.27
N GLY A 223 -9.19 -2.03 29.14
CA GLY A 223 -10.52 -1.54 28.76
C GLY A 223 -10.60 -0.98 27.33
N LEU A 224 -9.65 -1.31 26.46
CA LEU A 224 -9.64 -0.86 25.07
C LEU A 224 -10.52 -1.78 24.21
N LYS A 225 -11.37 -1.19 23.36
CA LYS A 225 -12.24 -1.94 22.44
C LYS A 225 -11.53 -2.15 21.09
N PRO A 226 -11.22 -3.40 20.68
CA PRO A 226 -10.69 -3.66 19.35
C PRO A 226 -11.71 -3.30 18.26
N VAL A 227 -11.25 -2.62 17.21
CA VAL A 227 -12.10 -2.23 16.05
C VAL A 227 -12.07 -3.24 14.90
N ALA A 228 -11.02 -4.06 14.84
CA ALA A 228 -10.84 -5.09 13.82
C ALA A 228 -9.94 -6.22 14.36
N ARG A 229 -9.87 -7.34 13.63
CA ARG A 229 -8.96 -8.46 13.91
C ARG A 229 -8.13 -8.77 12.67
N PHE A 230 -6.81 -8.81 12.84
CA PHE A 230 -5.90 -9.32 11.81
C PHE A 230 -6.05 -10.85 11.70
N LEU A 231 -6.42 -11.35 10.52
CA LEU A 231 -6.61 -12.79 10.27
C LEU A 231 -5.36 -13.47 9.70
N GLY A 232 -4.61 -12.76 8.85
CA GLY A 232 -3.40 -13.30 8.24
C GLY A 232 -2.90 -12.41 7.11
N THR A 233 -1.75 -12.78 6.56
CA THR A 233 -1.12 -12.10 5.43
C THR A 233 -0.41 -13.13 4.56
N GLN A 234 -0.32 -12.87 3.26
CA GLN A 234 0.42 -13.69 2.31
C GLN A 234 1.14 -12.80 1.31
N VAL A 235 2.33 -13.24 0.90
CA VAL A 235 3.15 -12.57 -0.10
C VAL A 235 3.41 -13.56 -1.23
N ALA A 236 3.36 -13.07 -2.47
CA ALA A 236 3.70 -13.85 -3.64
C ALA A 236 4.58 -13.01 -4.58
N GLY A 237 5.57 -13.67 -5.18
CA GLY A 237 6.37 -13.08 -6.26
C GLY A 237 5.71 -13.32 -7.62
N CYS A 238 5.91 -12.38 -8.53
CA CYS A 238 5.55 -12.49 -9.95
C CYS A 238 6.73 -12.07 -10.82
N GLU A 239 6.57 -12.16 -12.14
CA GLU A 239 7.60 -11.71 -13.07
C GLU A 239 7.76 -10.18 -12.98
N PRO A 240 9.00 -9.64 -12.97
CA PRO A 240 9.23 -8.20 -12.79
C PRO A 240 8.56 -7.32 -13.85
N ASP A 241 8.50 -7.79 -15.10
CA ASP A 241 7.95 -7.05 -16.23
C ASP A 241 6.41 -6.99 -16.26
N GLU A 242 5.75 -7.67 -15.31
CA GLU A 242 4.31 -7.65 -15.05
C GLU A 242 4.01 -7.53 -13.54
N MET A 243 4.85 -6.81 -12.79
CA MET A 243 4.73 -6.67 -11.33
C MET A 243 3.32 -6.29 -10.82
N GLY A 244 2.53 -5.61 -11.67
CA GLY A 244 1.12 -5.30 -11.44
C GLY A 244 0.24 -6.52 -11.13
N MET A 245 0.64 -7.72 -11.57
CA MET A 245 -0.12 -8.96 -11.38
C MET A 245 0.10 -9.63 -10.01
N GLY A 246 0.93 -9.07 -9.12
CA GLY A 246 1.12 -9.62 -7.76
C GLY A 246 -0.17 -10.07 -7.03
N PRO A 247 -1.27 -9.29 -7.05
CA PRO A 247 -2.53 -9.66 -6.41
C PRO A 247 -3.13 -10.99 -6.88
N ILE A 248 -2.97 -11.38 -8.15
CA ILE A 248 -3.55 -12.63 -8.66
C ILE A 248 -2.94 -13.88 -8.03
N TYR A 249 -1.73 -13.74 -7.46
CA TYR A 249 -1.04 -14.82 -6.75
C TYR A 249 -1.22 -14.72 -5.24
N ALA A 250 -1.21 -13.50 -4.69
CA ALA A 250 -1.28 -13.28 -3.25
C ALA A 250 -2.68 -13.52 -2.67
N ILE A 251 -3.74 -13.08 -3.36
CA ILE A 251 -5.13 -13.19 -2.87
C ILE A 251 -5.56 -14.66 -2.72
N PRO A 252 -5.38 -15.55 -3.72
CA PRO A 252 -5.75 -16.96 -3.56
C PRO A 252 -4.95 -17.68 -2.47
N ARG A 253 -3.67 -17.33 -2.27
CA ARG A 253 -2.87 -17.86 -1.16
C ARG A 253 -3.41 -17.39 0.18
N LEU A 254 -3.84 -16.13 0.29
CA LEU A 254 -4.45 -15.61 1.51
C LEU A 254 -5.73 -16.38 1.86
N TYR A 255 -6.61 -16.61 0.86
CA TYR A 255 -7.82 -17.42 1.02
C TYR A 255 -7.52 -18.80 1.61
N GLN A 256 -6.56 -19.51 1.01
CA GLN A 256 -6.14 -20.82 1.51
C GLN A 256 -5.55 -20.75 2.92
N HIS A 257 -4.75 -19.72 3.21
CA HIS A 257 -4.07 -19.57 4.50
C HIS A 257 -5.05 -19.30 5.65
N VAL A 258 -6.07 -18.47 5.43
CA VAL A 258 -7.05 -18.11 6.47
C VAL A 258 -8.32 -18.96 6.42
N GLY A 259 -8.45 -19.85 5.42
CA GLY A 259 -9.56 -20.80 5.30
C GLY A 259 -10.88 -20.15 4.88
N ILE A 260 -10.86 -19.20 3.94
CA ILE A 260 -12.06 -18.54 3.40
C ILE A 260 -12.14 -18.68 1.88
N GLU A 261 -13.30 -18.39 1.31
CA GLU A 261 -13.53 -18.31 -0.13
C GLU A 261 -13.79 -16.85 -0.57
N GLN A 262 -13.65 -16.58 -1.87
CA GLN A 262 -13.89 -15.24 -2.44
C GLN A 262 -15.29 -14.70 -2.12
N LYS A 263 -16.30 -15.57 -2.05
CA LYS A 263 -17.69 -15.19 -1.76
C LYS A 263 -17.86 -14.62 -0.34
N ASP A 264 -16.98 -14.98 0.58
CA ASP A 264 -17.02 -14.55 1.98
C ASP A 264 -16.49 -13.12 2.15
N VAL A 265 -15.75 -12.59 1.16
CA VAL A 265 -15.19 -11.25 1.21
C VAL A 265 -16.24 -10.20 0.88
N ASP A 266 -16.41 -9.22 1.75
CA ASP A 266 -17.36 -8.12 1.60
C ASP A 266 -16.76 -6.90 0.88
N VAL A 267 -15.51 -6.55 1.19
CA VAL A 267 -14.82 -5.37 0.65
C VAL A 267 -13.36 -5.71 0.32
N ILE A 268 -12.88 -5.21 -0.82
CA ILE A 268 -11.49 -5.37 -1.27
C ILE A 268 -10.90 -3.98 -1.52
N GLU A 269 -9.88 -3.63 -0.77
CA GLU A 269 -9.00 -2.49 -1.05
C GLU A 269 -7.84 -2.99 -1.92
N LEU A 270 -7.98 -2.87 -3.24
CA LEU A 270 -6.99 -3.24 -4.23
C LEU A 270 -6.27 -1.98 -4.75
N ASN A 271 -4.98 -1.83 -4.47
CA ASN A 271 -4.26 -0.62 -4.84
C ASN A 271 -4.31 -0.35 -6.37
N GLU A 272 -4.59 0.90 -6.73
CA GLU A 272 -4.79 1.33 -8.12
C GLU A 272 -3.56 2.05 -8.66
N ALA A 273 -2.41 1.38 -8.67
CA ALA A 273 -1.18 1.97 -9.23
C ALA A 273 -1.38 2.40 -10.69
N PHE A 274 -2.02 1.52 -11.46
CA PHE A 274 -2.48 1.76 -12.84
C PHE A 274 -3.81 1.05 -13.05
N ALA A 275 -4.72 1.64 -13.84
CA ALA A 275 -5.99 1.01 -14.19
C ALA A 275 -5.79 -0.32 -14.95
N SER A 276 -4.73 -0.40 -15.77
CA SER A 276 -4.32 -1.60 -16.51
C SER A 276 -4.20 -2.84 -15.61
N GLN A 277 -3.40 -2.75 -14.55
CA GLN A 277 -3.18 -3.86 -13.62
C GLN A 277 -4.36 -4.11 -12.70
N THR A 278 -5.08 -3.05 -12.30
CA THR A 278 -6.26 -3.20 -11.44
C THR A 278 -7.33 -4.01 -12.17
N LEU A 279 -7.66 -3.62 -13.40
CA LEU A 279 -8.62 -4.34 -14.23
C LEU A 279 -8.14 -5.75 -14.58
N ALA A 280 -6.86 -5.92 -14.93
CA ALA A 280 -6.31 -7.24 -15.20
C ALA A 280 -6.45 -8.18 -13.98
N CYS A 281 -6.18 -7.69 -12.77
CA CYS A 281 -6.36 -8.45 -11.54
C CYS A 281 -7.84 -8.78 -11.27
N ILE A 282 -8.73 -7.79 -11.37
CA ILE A 282 -10.18 -7.95 -11.19
C ILE A 282 -10.71 -9.03 -12.15
N ASN A 283 -10.38 -8.92 -13.44
CA ASN A 283 -10.83 -9.84 -14.47
C ASN A 283 -10.25 -11.25 -14.27
N LYS A 284 -8.96 -11.36 -13.94
CA LYS A 284 -8.30 -12.66 -13.78
C LYS A 284 -8.78 -13.44 -12.56
N LEU A 285 -9.09 -12.73 -11.48
CA LEU A 285 -9.64 -13.31 -10.25
C LEU A 285 -11.17 -13.44 -10.29
N GLY A 286 -11.85 -12.80 -11.24
CA GLY A 286 -13.31 -12.74 -11.30
C GLY A 286 -13.91 -12.00 -10.10
N LEU A 287 -13.25 -10.92 -9.65
CA LEU A 287 -13.74 -10.13 -8.51
C LEU A 287 -15.00 -9.35 -8.89
N ASP A 288 -15.91 -9.23 -7.93
CA ASP A 288 -17.04 -8.31 -8.04
C ASP A 288 -16.52 -6.86 -7.92
N VAL A 289 -16.62 -6.09 -9.01
CA VAL A 289 -16.13 -4.70 -9.08
C VAL A 289 -16.81 -3.77 -8.08
N ASP A 290 -18.01 -4.10 -7.60
CA ASP A 290 -18.72 -3.31 -6.60
C ASP A 290 -18.20 -3.52 -5.18
N LYS A 291 -17.44 -4.60 -4.97
CA LYS A 291 -16.71 -4.84 -3.72
C LYS A 291 -15.29 -4.26 -3.73
N VAL A 292 -14.74 -3.94 -4.90
CA VAL A 292 -13.38 -3.42 -5.05
C VAL A 292 -13.36 -1.90 -4.97
N ASN A 293 -12.65 -1.33 -4.01
CA ASN A 293 -12.48 0.12 -3.79
C ASN A 293 -13.82 0.89 -3.86
N PRO A 294 -14.80 0.57 -3.01
CA PRO A 294 -16.14 1.15 -3.08
C PRO A 294 -16.19 2.66 -2.83
N ASN A 295 -15.16 3.23 -2.19
CA ASN A 295 -15.02 4.67 -1.94
C ASN A 295 -14.00 5.32 -2.89
N GLY A 296 -13.64 4.65 -3.99
CA GLY A 296 -12.57 5.08 -4.88
C GLY A 296 -11.19 4.65 -4.37
N GLY A 297 -10.21 4.60 -5.26
CA GLY A 297 -8.87 4.13 -4.95
C GLY A 297 -7.79 5.11 -5.40
N ALA A 298 -6.56 4.61 -5.49
CA ALA A 298 -5.37 5.44 -5.62
C ALA A 298 -5.28 6.28 -6.92
N ILE A 299 -6.07 5.98 -7.96
CA ILE A 299 -6.24 6.86 -9.12
C ILE A 299 -6.87 8.19 -8.69
N ALA A 300 -7.89 8.11 -7.82
CA ALA A 300 -8.63 9.28 -7.35
C ALA A 300 -8.01 9.95 -6.12
N ILE A 301 -7.63 9.16 -5.11
CA ILE A 301 -7.16 9.66 -3.80
C ILE A 301 -5.64 9.66 -3.64
N GLY A 302 -4.90 9.15 -4.63
CA GLY A 302 -3.43 9.18 -4.65
C GLY A 302 -2.75 7.94 -4.04
N HIS A 303 -1.45 7.82 -4.36
CA HIS A 303 -0.60 6.70 -3.94
C HIS A 303 0.71 7.18 -3.28
N PRO A 304 0.66 7.67 -2.03
CA PRO A 304 1.88 7.84 -1.24
C PRO A 304 2.46 6.44 -0.95
N THR A 305 3.51 6.05 -1.69
CA THR A 305 3.97 4.65 -1.81
C THR A 305 4.21 3.99 -0.46
N GLY A 306 4.95 4.64 0.43
CA GLY A 306 5.20 4.15 1.78
C GLY A 306 3.94 4.03 2.65
N ALA A 307 2.96 4.92 2.49
CA ALA A 307 1.79 5.05 3.38
C ALA A 307 0.55 4.28 2.93
N THR A 308 0.49 3.83 1.68
CA THR A 308 -0.76 3.34 1.07
C THR A 308 -1.34 2.12 1.78
N GLY A 309 -0.54 1.16 2.20
CA GLY A 309 -1.04 -0.08 2.80
C GLY A 309 -1.77 0.11 4.12
N THR A 310 -1.22 0.91 5.04
CA THR A 310 -1.93 1.22 6.29
C THR A 310 -3.04 2.25 6.08
N ARG A 311 -2.98 3.09 5.03
CA ARG A 311 -4.10 3.96 4.64
C ARG A 311 -5.30 3.12 4.19
N GLN A 312 -5.07 2.15 3.30
CA GLN A 312 -6.11 1.20 2.86
C GLN A 312 -6.71 0.41 4.03
N LEU A 313 -5.94 0.13 5.10
CA LEU A 313 -6.49 -0.48 6.31
C LEU A 313 -7.50 0.43 7.01
N ALA A 314 -7.21 1.72 7.13
CA ALA A 314 -8.15 2.67 7.72
C ALA A 314 -9.44 2.75 6.89
N THR A 315 -9.30 2.89 5.56
CA THR A 315 -10.43 2.88 4.60
C THR A 315 -11.27 1.61 4.69
N LEU A 316 -10.61 0.45 4.72
CA LEU A 316 -11.28 -0.86 4.79
C LEU A 316 -12.10 -1.02 6.07
N ILE A 317 -11.52 -0.66 7.24
CA ILE A 317 -12.20 -0.78 8.53
C ILE A 317 -13.40 0.17 8.59
N ALA A 318 -13.23 1.42 8.15
CA ALA A 318 -14.31 2.40 8.11
C ALA A 318 -15.47 1.92 7.23
N GLU A 319 -15.17 1.40 6.03
CA GLU A 319 -16.17 0.94 5.08
C GLU A 319 -16.89 -0.34 5.53
N LEU A 320 -16.18 -1.31 6.09
CA LEU A 320 -16.79 -2.50 6.69
C LEU A 320 -17.74 -2.11 7.82
N GLY A 321 -17.31 -1.22 8.71
CA GLY A 321 -18.14 -0.70 9.80
C GLY A 321 -19.40 -0.01 9.28
N ARG A 322 -19.26 0.85 8.26
CA ARG A 322 -20.39 1.56 7.64
C ARG A 322 -21.40 0.62 7.00
N ARG A 323 -20.94 -0.47 6.37
CA ARG A 323 -21.81 -1.46 5.71
C ARG A 323 -22.36 -2.53 6.66
N GLY A 324 -21.91 -2.57 7.92
CA GLY A 324 -22.23 -3.67 8.84
C GLY A 324 -21.68 -5.02 8.33
N LYS A 325 -20.49 -4.99 7.74
CA LYS A 325 -19.80 -6.13 7.13
C LYS A 325 -18.57 -6.52 7.91
N GLU A 326 -18.04 -7.71 7.67
CA GLU A 326 -17.05 -8.32 8.57
C GLU A 326 -15.72 -8.63 7.89
N ILE A 327 -15.73 -9.07 6.63
CA ILE A 327 -14.53 -9.62 5.98
C ILE A 327 -14.04 -8.67 4.89
N GLY A 328 -12.83 -8.17 5.08
CA GLY A 328 -12.16 -7.31 4.11
C GLY A 328 -10.76 -7.77 3.76
N ILE A 329 -10.29 -7.41 2.57
CA ILE A 329 -8.94 -7.70 2.09
C ILE A 329 -8.26 -6.43 1.59
N ILE A 330 -6.97 -6.31 1.88
CA ILE A 330 -6.09 -5.31 1.29
C ILE A 330 -5.10 -6.05 0.40
N SER A 331 -4.94 -5.60 -0.84
CA SER A 331 -3.95 -6.14 -1.75
C SER A 331 -3.35 -5.07 -2.63
N MET A 332 -2.12 -5.29 -3.08
CA MET A 332 -1.40 -4.36 -3.93
C MET A 332 -0.30 -5.09 -4.69
N CYS A 333 0.04 -4.56 -5.87
CA CYS A 333 1.27 -4.90 -6.53
C CYS A 333 2.47 -4.35 -5.75
N ALA A 334 3.57 -5.09 -5.77
CA ALA A 334 4.85 -4.65 -5.24
C ALA A 334 5.96 -5.26 -6.08
N SER A 335 7.11 -4.59 -6.12
CA SER A 335 8.34 -5.08 -6.73
C SER A 335 8.96 -6.22 -5.90
N MET A 336 8.22 -7.32 -5.75
CA MET A 336 8.65 -8.56 -5.10
C MET A 336 8.66 -9.67 -6.13
N TYR A 337 9.83 -10.26 -6.33
CA TYR A 337 10.09 -11.14 -7.46
C TYR A 337 10.09 -12.60 -7.02
N LYS A 338 9.62 -13.48 -7.90
CA LYS A 338 9.67 -14.92 -7.68
C LYS A 338 11.15 -15.36 -7.67
N LEU A 339 11.56 -16.05 -6.59
CA LEU A 339 12.85 -16.73 -6.51
C LEU A 339 12.84 -17.99 -7.37
#